data_AF-A0A2S7DPP4-F1
#
_entry.id   AF-A0A2S7DPP4-F1
#
_cell.length_a   1.000
_cell.length_b   1.000
_cell.length_c   1.000
_cell.angle_alpha   90.00
_cell.angle_beta   90.00
_cell.angle_gamma   90.00
#
_symmetry.space_group_name_H-M   'P 1'
#
loop_
_entity.id
_entity.type
_entity.pdbx_description
1 polymer ?
#
loop_
_entity_poly.entity_id
_entity_poly.type
_entity_poly.pdbx_seq_one_letter_code
_entity_poly.pdbx_strand_id
1 'polypeptide(L)' 'MLGHELIHAKHMMQGTHKGLSGHRYAAGTPAAKEEWRAIGLGKYEGRETSEYSICDEHGITRRSAYPGFNDP' A
#
# COMPACT_ATOMS: atom_id res chain seq x y z
N MET A 1 -7.45 -3.96 -6.29
CA MET A 1 -7.87 -2.88 -7.23
C MET A 1 -6.80 -2.78 -8.32
N LEU A 2 -7.10 -2.40 -9.57
CA LEU A 2 -6.05 -2.34 -10.61
C LEU A 2 -4.91 -1.35 -10.27
N GLY A 3 -5.24 -0.13 -9.82
CA GLY A 3 -4.23 0.87 -9.45
C GLY A 3 -3.26 0.37 -8.37
N HIS A 4 -3.77 -0.38 -7.39
CA HIS A 4 -2.98 -1.03 -6.35
C HIS A 4 -1.92 -1.98 -6.92
N GLU A 5 -2.30 -2.88 -7.83
CA GLU A 5 -1.34 -3.81 -8.44
C GLU A 5 -0.32 -3.09 -9.32
N LEU A 6 -0.70 -1.99 -9.99
CA LEU A 6 0.23 -1.16 -10.75
C LEU A 6 1.26 -0.46 -9.86
N ILE A 7 0.89 -0.09 -8.63
CA ILE A 7 1.84 0.45 -7.64
C ILE A 7 2.84 -0.62 -7.20
N HIS A 8 2.38 -1.85 -6.96
CA HIS A 8 3.28 -2.98 -6.70
C HIS A 8 4.22 -3.24 -7.88
N ALA A 9 3.70 -3.25 -9.11
CA ALA A 9 4.50 -3.40 -10.32
C ALA A 9 5.56 -2.30 -10.44
N LYS A 10 5.19 -1.03 -10.18
CA LYS A 10 6.14 0.10 -10.13
C LYS A 10 7.25 -0.17 -9.11
N HIS A 11 6.90 -0.60 -7.90
CA HIS A 11 7.89 -0.91 -6.87
C HIS A 11 8.83 -2.06 -7.26
N MET A 12 8.30 -3.08 -7.94
CA MET A 12 9.10 -4.19 -8.48
C MET A 12 10.04 -3.72 -9.58
N MET A 13 9.54 -2.94 -10.55
CA MET A 13 10.34 -2.36 -11.63
C MET A 13 11.46 -1.43 -11.12
N GLN A 14 11.20 -0.73 -10.02
CA GLN A 14 12.21 0.11 -9.35
C GLN A 14 13.17 -0.68 -8.44
N GLY A 15 12.96 -1.99 -8.26
CA GLY A 15 13.74 -2.81 -7.33
C GLY A 15 13.56 -2.45 -5.84
N THR A 16 12.49 -1.72 -5.50
CA THR A 16 12.22 -1.27 -4.11
C THR A 16 11.14 -2.08 -3.41
N HIS A 17 10.58 -3.10 -4.07
CA HIS A 17 9.52 -3.94 -3.55
C HIS A 17 9.95 -4.67 -2.26
N LYS A 18 9.20 -4.50 -1.18
CA LYS A 18 9.56 -5.04 0.15
C LYS A 18 8.79 -6.31 0.54
N GLY A 19 7.79 -6.72 -0.24
CA GLY A 19 6.88 -7.81 0.12
C GLY A 19 7.40 -9.22 -0.19
N LEU A 20 8.69 -9.50 0.02
CA LEU A 20 9.29 -10.79 -0.36
C LEU A 20 9.13 -11.89 0.70
N SER A 21 8.67 -11.55 1.91
CA SER A 21 8.49 -12.52 2.99
C SER A 21 7.39 -12.13 3.97
N GLY A 22 6.87 -13.14 4.67
CA GLY A 22 5.77 -12.99 5.63
C GLY A 22 4.40 -12.88 4.97
N HIS A 23 3.37 -12.69 5.80
CA HIS A 23 1.98 -12.63 5.36
C HIS A 23 1.47 -11.18 5.35
N ARG A 24 0.81 -10.76 4.26
CA ARG A 24 0.30 -9.38 4.08
C ARG A 24 -0.61 -8.83 5.19
N TYR A 25 -1.34 -9.71 5.88
CA TYR A 25 -2.19 -9.32 7.01
C TYR A 25 -1.54 -9.52 8.38
N ALA A 26 -0.30 -10.02 8.43
CA ALA A 26 0.46 -10.13 9.66
C ALA A 26 1.27 -8.85 9.86
N ALA A 27 0.81 -8.01 10.81
CA ALA A 27 1.44 -6.74 11.15
C ALA A 27 2.95 -6.91 11.40
N GLY A 28 3.74 -5.96 10.91
CA GLY A 28 5.19 -5.95 11.10
C GLY A 28 6.00 -6.77 10.08
N THR A 29 5.34 -7.66 9.31
CA THR A 29 6.02 -8.40 8.24
C THR A 29 6.40 -7.50 7.05
N PRO A 30 7.42 -7.89 6.27
CA PRO A 30 7.76 -7.16 5.04
C PRO A 30 6.61 -7.09 4.03
N ALA A 31 5.84 -8.16 3.87
CA ALA A 31 4.61 -8.19 3.07
C ALA A 31 3.59 -7.15 3.55
N ALA A 32 3.26 -7.10 4.84
CA ALA A 32 2.32 -6.12 5.38
C ALA A 32 2.81 -4.67 5.18
N LYS A 33 4.11 -4.42 5.36
CA LYS A 33 4.70 -3.09 5.16
C LYS A 33 4.63 -2.63 3.70
N GLU A 34 4.76 -3.56 2.75
CA GLU A 34 4.65 -3.27 1.32
C GLU A 34 3.22 -2.92 0.93
N GLU A 35 2.24 -3.63 1.48
CA GLU A 35 0.82 -3.36 1.29
C GLU A 35 0.42 -1.99 1.86
N TRP A 36 0.82 -1.68 3.10
CA TRP A 36 0.56 -0.35 3.68
C TRP A 36 1.20 0.76 2.86
N ARG A 37 2.39 0.51 2.29
CA ARG A 37 3.07 1.46 1.42
C ARG A 37 2.34 1.65 0.10
N ALA A 38 1.86 0.56 -0.51
CA ALA A 38 1.13 0.62 -1.76
C ALA A 38 -0.24 1.29 -1.58
N ILE A 39 -0.91 1.04 -0.47
CA ILE A 39 -2.20 1.69 -0.15
C ILE A 39 -2.00 3.17 0.19
N GLY A 40 -0.92 3.51 0.91
CA GLY A 40 -0.70 4.85 1.45
C GLY A 40 -1.23 5.01 2.88
N LEU A 41 -1.13 3.96 3.70
CA LEU A 41 -1.61 3.94 5.10
C LEU A 41 -0.57 4.46 6.10
N GLY A 42 -1.04 5.13 7.15
CA GLY A 42 -0.23 5.60 8.29
C GLY A 42 0.93 6.47 7.83
N LYS A 43 2.17 6.09 8.19
CA LYS A 43 3.40 6.84 7.79
C LYS A 43 3.64 6.95 6.28
N TYR A 44 2.84 6.28 5.46
CA TYR A 44 2.91 6.34 4.00
C TYR A 44 1.84 7.25 3.39
N GLU A 45 1.00 7.89 4.20
CA GLU A 45 0.04 8.91 3.75
C GLU A 45 0.73 10.08 3.05
N GLY A 46 0.03 10.67 2.08
CA GLY A 46 0.51 11.81 1.30
C GLY A 46 1.66 11.50 0.33
N ARG A 47 2.04 10.23 0.14
CA ARG A 47 3.02 9.84 -0.88
C ARG A 47 2.44 9.99 -2.27
N GLU A 48 3.28 10.50 -3.17
CA GLU A 48 2.95 10.86 -4.56
C GLU A 48 2.36 9.70 -5.39
N THR A 49 2.65 8.44 -5.07
CA THR A 49 2.06 7.30 -5.79
C THR A 49 1.63 6.20 -4.82
N SER A 50 0.33 6.18 -4.51
CA SER A 50 -0.33 5.19 -3.64
C SER A 50 -1.79 4.98 -4.08
N GLU A 51 -2.46 3.93 -3.59
CA GLU A 51 -3.88 3.70 -3.87
C GLU A 51 -4.72 4.90 -3.43
N TYR A 52 -4.42 5.46 -2.25
CA TYR A 52 -5.11 6.63 -1.74
C TYR A 52 -4.86 7.89 -2.57
N SER A 53 -3.64 8.12 -3.07
CA SER A 53 -3.40 9.28 -3.94
C SER A 53 -4.17 9.18 -5.26
N ILE A 54 -4.27 7.98 -5.85
CA ILE A 54 -5.09 7.71 -7.04
C ILE A 54 -6.57 7.94 -6.73
N CYS A 55 -7.04 7.44 -5.58
CA CYS A 55 -8.41 7.64 -5.14
C CYS A 55 -8.75 9.13 -4.99
N ASP A 56 -7.86 9.91 -4.35
CA ASP A 56 -8.04 11.34 -4.15
C ASP A 56 -8.06 12.12 -5.46
N GLU A 57 -7.15 11.81 -6.37
CA GLU A 57 -7.06 12.45 -7.69
C GLU A 57 -8.34 12.25 -8.51
N HIS A 58 -8.95 11.07 -8.42
CA HIS A 58 -10.12 10.71 -9.21
C HIS A 58 -11.45 10.80 -8.45
N GLY A 59 -11.47 11.27 -7.21
CA GLY A 59 -12.68 11.35 -6.39
C GLY A 59 -13.30 9.99 -6.04
N ILE A 60 -12.49 8.93 -5.99
CA ILE A 60 -12.90 7.57 -5.63
C ILE A 60 -12.80 7.40 -4.11
N THR A 61 -13.74 6.69 -3.49
CA THR A 61 -13.70 6.42 -2.06
C THR A 61 -12.49 5.55 -1.70
N ARG A 62 -11.70 5.99 -0.70
CA ARG A 62 -10.62 5.23 -0.10
C ARG A 62 -11.14 3.98 0.63
N ARG A 63 -10.29 2.97 0.82
CA ARG A 63 -10.60 1.84 1.71
C ARG A 63 -10.86 2.32 3.13
N SER A 64 -11.95 1.85 3.75
CA SER A 64 -12.30 2.15 5.15
C SER A 64 -11.45 1.41 6.17
N ALA A 65 -10.92 0.23 5.82
CA ALA A 65 -10.05 -0.56 6.66
C ALA A 65 -9.16 -1.51 5.84
N TYR A 66 -8.03 -1.92 6.43
CA TYR A 66 -7.17 -2.97 5.88
C TYR A 66 -6.81 -3.99 6.98
N PRO A 67 -7.07 -5.30 6.80
CA PRO A 67 -6.76 -6.30 7.82
C PRO A 67 -5.28 -6.30 8.19
N GLY A 68 -5.00 -6.32 9.50
CA GLY A 68 -3.64 -6.30 10.02
C GLY A 68 -2.98 -4.93 10.08
N PHE A 69 -3.64 -3.87 9.56
CA PHE A 69 -3.26 -2.49 9.87
C PHE A 69 -3.88 -2.11 11.22
N ASN A 70 -3.07 -2.17 12.28
CA ASN A 70 -3.40 -1.53 13.55
C ASN A 70 -2.73 -0.15 13.51
N ASP A 71 -3.52 0.90 13.45
CA ASP A 71 -3.07 2.29 13.40
C ASP A 71 -2.12 2.57 14.60
N PRO A 72 -0.84 2.90 14.37
CA PRO A 72 0.06 3.37 15.42
C PRO A 72 0.02 4.88 15.60
#